data_AF-A0A8S4N8U4-F1
#
_entry.id   AF-A0A8S4N8U4-F1
#
_cell.length_a   1.000
_cell.length_b   1.000
_cell.length_c   1.000
_cell.angle_alpha   90.00
_cell.angle_beta   90.00
_cell.angle_gamma   90.00
#
_symmetry.space_group_name_H-M   'P 1'
#
loop_
_entity.id
_entity.type
_entity.pdbx_description
1 polymer ?
#
loop_
_entity_poly.entity_id
_entity_poly.type
_entity_poly.pdbx_seq_one_letter_code
_entity_poly.pdbx_strand_id
1 'polypeptide(L)'
;SFGDLKLSEVHSYKYLGYIFHKNLRDNDHMNETALKAKKLNGYIKYTLNRHMNVKRIDFGNQLYKSKLLSSVLHSCAIWASDNKSYETRLKSMQYNAGRAIFDIKGTPAYEAIVSDLGWTPMKYTVLKRQVEYYIYIKSKKPTSLNARLLASMEKRFEMGKGNHWNYVKHIDATLKLMQLSGISETAENISYSYHKQILDLSKKYINDGILEKSSLDKYHQLNLIPKKGRATYLYNDYDFQSSRIKFLARAGKFNLNSEKSKWKNLNPPISPYCEECPDKIETLEHRLFECPSYETARNKFYLEMKNQVPSPVLEVYLESETSDKLKWIIGDEARIIGGHDISVTVDRLNKILLKNIF
;
A
#
# COMPACT_ATOMS: atom_id res chain seq x y z
N SER A 1 -8.51 -16.56 45.38
CA SER A 1 -9.97 -16.51 45.17
C SER A 1 -10.34 -15.07 44.90
N PHE A 2 -11.28 -14.78 43.99
CA PHE A 2 -11.72 -13.41 43.68
C PHE A 2 -12.71 -12.83 44.72
N GLY A 3 -12.69 -13.31 45.97
CA GLY A 3 -13.66 -12.93 47.02
C GLY A 3 -15.11 -13.18 46.60
N ASP A 4 -16.06 -12.83 47.47
CA ASP A 4 -17.51 -12.97 47.24
C ASP A 4 -18.08 -12.02 46.16
N LEU A 5 -17.25 -11.57 45.21
CA LEU A 5 -17.67 -10.70 44.12
C LEU A 5 -18.46 -11.51 43.08
N LYS A 6 -19.78 -11.29 43.06
CA LYS A 6 -20.64 -11.75 41.96
C LYS A 6 -20.19 -11.09 40.66
N LEU A 7 -19.58 -11.87 39.76
CA LEU A 7 -19.28 -11.45 38.40
C LEU A 7 -20.60 -11.33 37.61
N SER A 8 -20.94 -10.12 37.17
CA SER A 8 -22.09 -9.88 36.31
C SER A 8 -21.81 -10.38 34.89
N GLU A 9 -22.78 -11.05 34.26
CA GLU A 9 -22.70 -11.41 32.84
C GLU A 9 -22.72 -10.14 31.98
N VAL A 10 -21.77 -10.02 31.05
CA VAL A 10 -21.65 -8.88 30.13
C VAL A 10 -21.63 -9.35 28.68
N HIS A 11 -22.15 -8.52 27.76
CA HIS A 11 -22.12 -8.82 26.33
C HIS A 11 -20.73 -8.66 25.72
N SER A 12 -19.91 -7.77 26.26
CA SER A 12 -18.52 -7.59 25.86
C SER A 12 -17.62 -7.30 27.05
N TYR A 13 -16.38 -7.78 26.98
CA TYR A 13 -15.38 -7.60 28.03
C TYR A 13 -14.01 -7.28 27.40
N LYS A 14 -13.32 -6.28 27.95
CA LYS A 14 -12.01 -5.85 27.48
C LYS A 14 -10.91 -6.46 28.34
N TYR A 15 -10.02 -7.24 27.73
CA TYR A 15 -8.89 -7.86 28.41
C TYR A 15 -7.60 -7.64 27.62
N LEU A 16 -6.59 -7.08 28.30
CA LEU A 16 -5.30 -6.71 27.70
C LEU A 16 -5.44 -5.92 26.39
N GLY A 17 -6.46 -5.04 26.30
CA GLY A 17 -6.71 -4.23 25.10
C GLY A 17 -7.53 -4.91 24.00
N TYR A 18 -7.79 -6.22 24.09
CA TYR A 18 -8.70 -6.94 23.19
C TYR A 18 -10.14 -6.86 23.70
N ILE A 19 -11.12 -6.78 22.80
CA ILE A 19 -12.55 -6.77 23.16
C ILE A 19 -13.15 -8.12 22.77
N PHE A 20 -13.48 -8.93 23.78
CA PHE A 20 -14.21 -10.17 23.61
C PHE A 20 -15.70 -9.86 23.61
N HIS A 21 -16.42 -10.30 22.57
CA HIS A 21 -17.88 -10.27 22.56
C HIS A 21 -18.43 -11.67 22.92
N LYS A 22 -19.64 -11.76 23.49
CA LYS A 22 -20.28 -13.01 23.94
C LYS A 22 -20.36 -14.09 22.84
N ASN A 23 -20.48 -13.68 21.59
CA ASN A 23 -20.50 -14.59 20.42
C ASN A 23 -19.12 -14.87 19.82
N LEU A 24 -18.04 -14.43 20.46
CA LEU A 24 -16.64 -14.59 20.04
C LEU A 24 -16.35 -14.08 18.61
N ARG A 25 -17.09 -13.06 18.17
CA ARG A 25 -16.82 -12.33 16.92
C ARG A 25 -15.98 -11.09 17.19
N ASP A 26 -15.16 -10.72 16.21
CA ASP A 26 -14.18 -9.63 16.36
C ASP A 26 -14.70 -8.26 15.92
N ASN A 27 -15.99 -8.15 15.58
CA ASN A 27 -16.57 -6.93 15.00
C ASN A 27 -16.40 -5.71 15.91
N ASP A 28 -16.66 -5.87 17.21
CA ASP A 28 -16.55 -4.79 18.18
C ASP A 28 -15.10 -4.34 18.36
N HIS A 29 -14.18 -5.30 18.47
CA HIS A 29 -12.76 -5.00 18.54
C HIS A 29 -12.26 -4.32 17.25
N MET A 30 -12.75 -4.73 16.09
CA MET A 30 -12.38 -4.15 14.81
C MET A 30 -12.96 -2.74 14.63
N ASN A 31 -14.16 -2.46 15.14
CA ASN A 31 -14.74 -1.12 15.18
C ASN A 31 -13.86 -0.19 16.02
N GLU A 32 -13.49 -0.62 17.23
CA GLU A 32 -12.62 0.14 18.12
C GLU A 32 -11.23 0.37 17.50
N THR A 33 -10.66 -0.67 16.89
CA THR A 33 -9.37 -0.58 16.17
C THR A 33 -9.44 0.42 15.01
N ALA A 34 -10.53 0.43 14.24
CA ALA A 34 -10.74 1.38 13.15
C ALA A 34 -10.84 2.82 13.65
N LEU A 35 -11.56 3.07 14.76
CA LEU A 35 -11.65 4.38 15.39
C LEU A 35 -10.29 4.86 15.89
N LYS A 36 -9.51 3.98 16.50
CA LYS A 36 -8.14 4.27 16.95
C LYS A 36 -7.22 4.58 15.76
N ALA A 37 -7.27 3.78 14.71
CA ALA A 37 -6.51 4.01 13.48
C ALA A 37 -6.86 5.35 12.82
N LYS A 38 -8.15 5.75 12.82
CA LYS A 38 -8.59 7.07 12.33
C LYS A 38 -7.95 8.21 13.12
N LYS A 39 -7.90 8.11 14.46
CA LYS A 39 -7.22 9.11 15.31
C LYS A 39 -5.71 9.16 15.02
N LEU A 40 -5.06 8.01 14.92
CA LEU A 40 -3.63 7.92 14.60
C LEU A 40 -3.31 8.48 13.21
N ASN A 41 -4.17 8.26 12.22
CA ASN A 41 -4.04 8.89 10.90
C ASN A 41 -4.10 10.42 10.97
N GLY A 42 -5.00 10.97 11.78
CA GLY A 42 -5.04 12.41 12.07
C GLY A 42 -3.73 12.92 12.65
N TYR A 43 -3.17 12.17 13.62
CA TYR A 43 -1.88 12.50 14.23
C TYR A 43 -0.71 12.42 13.23
N ILE A 44 -0.66 11.39 12.38
CA ILE A 44 0.35 11.25 11.32
C ILE A 44 0.30 12.46 10.39
N LYS A 45 -0.90 12.80 9.90
CA LYS A 45 -1.10 13.94 9.00
C LYS A 45 -0.64 15.25 9.65
N TYR A 46 -1.06 15.49 10.89
CA TYR A 46 -0.67 16.68 11.66
C TYR A 46 0.84 16.78 11.83
N THR A 47 1.48 15.68 12.26
CA THR A 47 2.92 15.62 12.51
C THR A 47 3.73 15.88 11.24
N LEU A 48 3.36 15.23 10.13
CA LEU A 48 4.05 15.41 8.85
C LEU A 48 3.92 16.85 8.32
N ASN A 49 2.77 17.49 8.52
CA ASN A 49 2.56 18.87 8.08
C ASN A 49 3.39 19.87 8.89
N ARG A 50 3.70 19.59 10.16
CA ARG A 50 4.61 20.43 10.96
C ARG A 50 6.09 20.19 10.67
N HIS A 51 6.43 19.07 10.04
CA HIS A 51 7.82 18.70 9.71
C HIS A 51 8.33 19.32 8.40
N MET A 52 7.67 20.34 7.85
CA MET A 52 8.06 21.08 6.63
C MET A 52 8.38 20.20 5.43
N ASN A 53 7.79 18.99 5.36
CA ASN A 53 8.03 17.98 4.32
C ASN A 53 9.48 17.46 4.20
N VAL A 54 10.37 17.72 5.15
CA VAL A 54 11.73 17.15 5.15
C VAL A 54 11.63 15.64 5.37
N LYS A 55 12.29 14.84 4.51
CA LYS A 55 12.27 13.37 4.53
C LYS A 55 10.87 12.78 4.71
N ARG A 56 9.84 13.43 4.17
CA ARG A 56 8.44 13.17 4.53
C ARG A 56 8.04 11.71 4.32
N ILE A 57 8.50 11.08 3.24
CA ILE A 57 8.18 9.68 2.93
C ILE A 57 8.79 8.74 3.96
N ASP A 58 10.08 8.88 4.26
CA ASP A 58 10.76 8.05 5.26
C ASP A 58 10.19 8.25 6.66
N PHE A 59 10.02 9.51 7.08
CA PHE A 59 9.46 9.81 8.39
C PHE A 59 8.00 9.36 8.51
N GLY A 60 7.20 9.57 7.46
CA GLY A 60 5.83 9.07 7.37
C GLY A 60 5.75 7.55 7.45
N ASN A 61 6.64 6.84 6.77
CA ASN A 61 6.76 5.38 6.85
C ASN A 61 7.11 4.92 8.27
N GLN A 62 8.01 5.62 8.96
CA GLN A 62 8.33 5.33 10.36
C GLN A 62 7.12 5.54 11.28
N LEU A 63 6.37 6.63 11.12
CA LEU A 63 5.15 6.88 11.89
C LEU A 63 4.07 5.82 11.61
N TYR A 64 3.88 5.44 10.35
CA TYR A 64 2.96 4.36 9.97
C TYR A 64 3.35 3.04 10.65
N LYS A 65 4.61 2.60 10.52
CA LYS A 65 5.08 1.33 11.09
C LYS A 65 5.04 1.32 12.62
N SER A 66 5.56 2.38 13.25
CA SER A 66 5.76 2.44 14.70
C SER A 66 4.50 2.78 15.50
N LYS A 67 3.53 3.52 14.91
CA LYS A 67 2.32 3.97 15.61
C LYS A 67 1.06 3.29 15.10
N LEU A 68 0.77 3.41 13.80
CA LEU A 68 -0.49 2.91 13.26
C LEU A 68 -0.48 1.39 13.12
N LEU A 69 0.49 0.85 12.38
CA LEU A 69 0.59 -0.58 12.11
C LEU A 69 0.76 -1.36 13.41
N SER A 70 1.65 -0.95 14.30
CA SER A 70 1.82 -1.57 15.62
C SER A 70 0.51 -1.57 16.43
N SER A 71 -0.25 -0.48 16.40
CA SER A 71 -1.53 -0.40 17.11
C SER A 71 -2.62 -1.26 16.49
N VAL A 72 -2.64 -1.42 15.16
CA VAL A 72 -3.60 -2.30 14.48
C VAL A 72 -3.22 -3.76 14.68
N LEU A 73 -1.94 -4.11 14.60
CA LEU A 73 -1.48 -5.48 14.78
C LEU A 73 -1.53 -5.96 16.23
N HIS A 74 -1.82 -5.07 17.19
CA HIS A 74 -2.03 -5.46 18.57
C HIS A 74 -3.19 -6.47 18.65
N SER A 75 -2.93 -7.63 19.26
CA SER A 75 -3.87 -8.75 19.36
C SER A 75 -4.33 -9.37 18.03
N CYS A 76 -3.77 -8.99 16.88
CA CYS A 76 -4.23 -9.49 15.59
C CYS A 76 -4.03 -11.00 15.37
N ALA A 77 -3.10 -11.56 16.13
CA ALA A 77 -2.77 -12.98 16.13
C ALA A 77 -3.96 -13.90 16.44
N ILE A 78 -4.96 -13.42 17.19
CA ILE A 78 -6.12 -14.23 17.63
C ILE A 78 -7.42 -13.89 16.89
N TRP A 79 -7.37 -12.97 15.92
CA TRP A 79 -8.56 -12.63 15.14
C TRP A 79 -8.99 -13.83 14.28
N ALA A 80 -10.28 -14.05 14.17
CA ALA A 80 -10.92 -15.14 13.43
C ALA A 80 -12.05 -14.59 12.53
N SER A 81 -11.76 -13.49 11.81
CA SER A 81 -12.70 -12.86 10.89
C SER A 81 -12.32 -13.14 9.43
N ASP A 82 -13.21 -13.84 8.73
CA ASP A 82 -13.09 -14.21 7.31
C ASP A 82 -13.96 -13.33 6.38
N ASN A 83 -14.51 -12.23 6.90
CA ASN A 83 -15.46 -11.43 6.13
C ASN A 83 -14.77 -10.34 5.27
N LYS A 84 -15.37 -10.04 4.11
CA LYS A 84 -14.91 -8.97 3.21
C LYS A 84 -14.88 -7.58 3.88
N SER A 85 -15.74 -7.36 4.88
CA SER A 85 -15.83 -6.08 5.59
C SER A 85 -14.55 -5.78 6.39
N TYR A 86 -13.93 -6.82 6.95
CA TYR A 86 -12.71 -6.75 7.73
C TYR A 86 -11.52 -6.36 6.83
N GLU A 87 -11.39 -7.02 5.68
CA GLU A 87 -10.37 -6.66 4.67
C GLU A 87 -10.54 -5.21 4.20
N THR A 88 -11.78 -4.80 3.92
CA THR A 88 -12.09 -3.43 3.50
C THR A 88 -11.66 -2.40 4.56
N ARG A 89 -11.85 -2.71 5.85
CA ARG A 89 -11.43 -1.83 6.95
C ARG A 89 -9.91 -1.73 7.06
N LEU A 90 -9.19 -2.85 7.03
CA LEU A 90 -7.72 -2.84 7.03
C LEU A 90 -7.18 -2.05 5.83
N LYS A 91 -7.72 -2.30 4.64
CA LYS A 91 -7.39 -1.58 3.40
C LYS A 91 -7.61 -0.08 3.59
N SER A 92 -8.76 0.33 4.15
CA SER A 92 -9.07 1.74 4.42
C SER A 92 -8.11 2.39 5.42
N MET A 93 -7.75 1.70 6.51
CA MET A 93 -6.80 2.21 7.51
C MET A 93 -5.43 2.49 6.88
N GLN A 94 -4.89 1.53 6.12
CA GLN A 94 -3.61 1.66 5.43
C GLN A 94 -3.67 2.70 4.30
N TYR A 95 -4.75 2.70 3.52
CA TYR A 95 -4.96 3.66 2.44
C TYR A 95 -4.92 5.09 2.95
N ASN A 96 -5.64 5.38 4.03
CA ASN A 96 -5.68 6.71 4.64
C ASN A 96 -4.32 7.15 5.19
N ALA A 97 -3.55 6.20 5.75
CA ALA A 97 -2.17 6.47 6.18
C ALA A 97 -1.29 6.86 4.99
N GLY A 98 -1.32 6.08 3.91
CA GLY A 98 -0.56 6.37 2.69
C GLY A 98 -0.95 7.72 2.07
N ARG A 99 -2.25 8.03 2.01
CA ARG A 99 -2.73 9.35 1.56
C ARG A 99 -2.24 10.50 2.42
N ALA A 100 -2.15 10.32 3.74
CA ALA A 100 -1.60 11.33 4.64
C ALA A 100 -0.09 11.54 4.38
N ILE A 101 0.66 10.46 4.13
CA ILE A 101 2.09 10.53 3.80
C ILE A 101 2.31 11.28 2.49
N PHE A 102 1.56 10.94 1.44
CA PHE A 102 1.62 11.61 0.13
C PHE A 102 0.98 13.00 0.08
N ASP A 103 0.27 13.44 1.13
CA ASP A 103 -0.45 14.72 1.16
C ASP A 103 -1.36 14.95 -0.07
N ILE A 104 -2.14 13.93 -0.40
CA ILE A 104 -2.96 13.90 -1.62
C ILE A 104 -4.45 14.08 -1.33
N LYS A 105 -5.05 15.09 -1.96
CA LYS A 105 -6.50 15.34 -1.91
C LYS A 105 -7.29 14.39 -2.82
N GLY A 106 -6.70 13.95 -3.92
CA GLY A 106 -7.27 12.96 -4.83
C GLY A 106 -7.37 11.55 -4.23
N THR A 107 -7.99 10.64 -4.98
CA THR A 107 -8.22 9.24 -4.62
C THR A 107 -7.51 8.28 -5.58
N PRO A 108 -6.16 8.24 -5.59
CA PRO A 108 -5.44 7.23 -6.36
C PRO A 108 -5.82 5.83 -5.88
N ALA A 109 -5.65 4.84 -6.74
CA ALA A 109 -5.91 3.46 -6.37
C ALA A 109 -4.99 3.04 -5.20
N TYR A 110 -5.52 2.17 -4.34
CA TYR A 110 -4.81 1.66 -3.18
C TYR A 110 -3.50 0.97 -3.55
N GLU A 111 -3.52 0.22 -4.65
CA GLU A 111 -2.42 -0.61 -5.14
C GLU A 111 -1.23 0.27 -5.55
N ALA A 112 -1.47 1.42 -6.18
CA ALA A 112 -0.43 2.41 -6.49
C ALA A 112 0.22 2.98 -5.21
N ILE A 113 -0.57 3.37 -4.21
CA ILE A 113 -0.05 3.89 -2.93
C ILE A 113 0.84 2.85 -2.25
N VAL A 114 0.34 1.63 -2.09
CA VAL A 114 1.02 0.56 -1.35
C VAL A 114 2.25 0.06 -2.10
N SER A 115 2.18 -0.04 -3.43
CA SER A 115 3.30 -0.43 -4.29
C SER A 115 4.43 0.59 -4.22
N ASP A 116 4.16 1.88 -4.42
CA ASP A 116 5.20 2.90 -4.42
C ASP A 116 5.82 3.12 -3.02
N LEU A 117 5.03 3.05 -1.94
CA LEU A 117 5.55 3.09 -0.56
C LEU A 117 6.29 1.82 -0.16
N GLY A 118 6.08 0.73 -0.90
CA GLY A 118 6.65 -0.56 -0.61
C GLY A 118 6.12 -1.23 0.64
N TRP A 119 4.81 -1.12 0.82
CA TRP A 119 4.12 -1.73 1.93
C TRP A 119 3.56 -3.10 1.53
N THR A 120 3.60 -4.03 2.47
CA THR A 120 2.76 -5.22 2.41
C THR A 120 1.31 -4.79 2.71
N PRO A 121 0.29 -5.22 1.94
CA PRO A 121 -1.09 -4.98 2.29
C PRO A 121 -1.36 -5.52 3.70
N MET A 122 -2.04 -4.72 4.52
CA MET A 122 -2.15 -4.95 5.95
C MET A 122 -2.77 -6.31 6.29
N LYS A 123 -3.69 -6.81 5.45
CA LYS A 123 -4.24 -8.17 5.53
C LYS A 123 -3.14 -9.23 5.61
N TYR A 124 -2.15 -9.20 4.71
CA TYR A 124 -1.07 -10.20 4.71
C TYR A 124 -0.13 -10.05 5.90
N THR A 125 -0.01 -8.84 6.45
CA THR A 125 0.74 -8.64 7.71
C THR A 125 0.00 -9.26 8.90
N VAL A 126 -1.34 -9.15 8.93
CA VAL A 126 -2.18 -9.84 9.93
C VAL A 126 -2.08 -11.35 9.78
N LEU A 127 -2.26 -11.89 8.57
CA LEU A 127 -2.14 -13.34 8.31
C LEU A 127 -0.79 -13.87 8.78
N LYS A 128 0.29 -13.12 8.51
CA LYS A 128 1.63 -13.44 9.00
C LYS A 128 1.68 -13.58 10.52
N ARG A 129 1.14 -12.60 11.25
CA ARG A 129 1.11 -12.62 12.73
C ARG A 129 0.26 -13.76 13.29
N GLN A 130 -0.85 -14.09 12.63
CA GLN A 130 -1.70 -15.22 13.00
C GLN A 130 -0.95 -16.55 12.84
N VAL A 131 -0.25 -16.75 11.71
CA VAL A 131 0.57 -17.94 11.49
C VAL A 131 1.75 -18.01 12.47
N GLU A 132 2.47 -16.90 12.70
CA GLU A 132 3.56 -16.84 13.69
C GLU A 132 3.08 -17.24 15.09
N TYR A 133 1.91 -16.78 15.50
CA TYR A 133 1.33 -17.10 16.80
C TYR A 133 0.86 -18.55 16.89
N TYR A 134 0.28 -19.08 15.82
CA TYR A 134 -0.10 -20.48 15.72
C TYR A 134 1.12 -21.40 15.85
N ILE A 135 2.19 -21.15 15.09
CA ILE A 135 3.48 -21.85 15.21
C ILE A 135 3.97 -21.78 16.65
N TYR A 136 3.99 -20.58 17.24
CA TYR A 136 4.44 -20.38 18.61
C TYR A 136 3.70 -21.25 19.62
N ILE A 137 2.36 -21.32 19.56
CA ILE A 137 1.58 -22.17 20.47
C ILE A 137 1.85 -23.65 20.18
N LYS A 138 1.88 -24.05 18.91
CA LYS A 138 2.08 -25.43 18.48
C LYS A 138 3.45 -25.99 18.90
N SER A 139 4.46 -25.13 18.96
CA SER A 139 5.81 -25.47 19.43
C SER A 139 5.97 -25.45 20.96
N LYS A 140 4.93 -25.11 21.74
CA LYS A 140 5.02 -25.16 23.21
C LYS A 140 4.99 -26.60 23.75
N LYS A 141 5.48 -26.76 24.97
CA LYS A 141 5.36 -28.02 25.71
C LYS A 141 3.88 -28.46 25.73
N PRO A 142 3.58 -29.74 25.40
CA PRO A 142 2.20 -30.26 25.38
C PRO A 142 1.46 -30.11 26.72
N THR A 143 2.18 -29.98 27.82
CA THR A 143 1.61 -29.79 29.17
C THR A 143 1.08 -28.38 29.42
N SER A 144 1.50 -27.39 28.64
CA SER A 144 1.04 -26.01 28.81
C SER A 144 -0.46 -25.86 28.50
N LEU A 145 -1.17 -25.01 29.24
CA LEU A 145 -2.60 -24.81 29.04
C LEU A 145 -2.95 -24.42 27.60
N ASN A 146 -2.17 -23.51 27.00
CA ASN A 146 -2.41 -23.01 25.65
C ASN A 146 -2.22 -24.11 24.59
N ALA A 147 -1.20 -24.96 24.73
CA ALA A 147 -0.98 -26.08 23.82
C ALA A 147 -2.09 -27.13 23.93
N ARG A 148 -2.51 -27.48 25.16
CA ARG A 148 -3.63 -28.41 25.36
C ARG A 148 -4.95 -27.87 24.78
N LEU A 149 -5.20 -26.57 24.97
CA LEU A 149 -6.38 -25.91 24.43
C LEU A 149 -6.37 -25.94 22.90
N LEU A 150 -5.25 -25.57 22.27
CA LEU A 150 -5.11 -25.60 20.82
C LEU A 150 -5.31 -27.02 20.27
N ALA A 151 -4.63 -28.02 20.84
CA ALA A 151 -4.77 -29.42 20.43
C ALA A 151 -6.21 -29.93 20.56
N SER A 152 -6.93 -29.51 21.61
CA SER A 152 -8.36 -29.82 21.76
C SER A 152 -9.22 -29.17 20.67
N MET A 153 -8.91 -27.92 20.31
CA MET A 153 -9.62 -27.21 19.24
C MET A 153 -9.36 -27.83 17.86
N GLU A 154 -8.10 -28.21 17.57
CA GLU A 154 -7.69 -28.92 16.34
C GLU A 154 -8.40 -30.26 16.22
N LYS A 155 -8.34 -31.11 17.25
CA LYS A 155 -9.02 -32.41 17.27
C LYS A 155 -10.52 -32.29 17.01
N ARG A 156 -11.18 -31.28 17.61
CA ARG A 156 -12.62 -31.04 17.35
C ARG A 156 -12.87 -30.66 15.90
N PHE A 157 -12.04 -29.80 15.33
CA PHE A 157 -12.15 -29.38 13.94
C PHE A 157 -11.95 -30.56 12.97
N GLU A 158 -10.96 -31.42 13.21
CA GLU A 158 -10.72 -32.65 12.42
C GLU A 158 -11.89 -33.63 12.48
N MET A 159 -12.57 -33.70 13.62
CA MET A 159 -13.80 -34.49 13.79
C MET A 159 -15.04 -33.84 13.14
N GLY A 160 -14.89 -32.73 12.42
CA GLY A 160 -16.00 -31.97 11.83
C GLY A 160 -16.91 -31.29 12.87
N LYS A 161 -16.48 -31.22 14.14
CA LYS A 161 -17.27 -30.60 15.21
C LYS A 161 -17.00 -29.09 15.22
N GLY A 162 -18.06 -28.31 15.10
CA GLY A 162 -17.99 -26.86 15.23
C GLY A 162 -17.43 -26.42 16.59
N ASN A 163 -16.66 -25.34 16.57
CA ASN A 163 -16.25 -24.59 17.76
C ASN A 163 -16.98 -23.24 17.76
N HIS A 164 -17.34 -22.74 18.95
CA HIS A 164 -17.90 -21.40 19.10
C HIS A 164 -16.92 -20.31 18.65
N TRP A 165 -15.61 -20.63 18.64
CA TRP A 165 -14.56 -19.77 18.13
C TRP A 165 -13.95 -20.36 16.87
N ASN A 166 -14.03 -19.63 15.76
CA ASN A 166 -13.62 -20.08 14.42
C ASN A 166 -12.10 -20.00 14.17
N TYR A 167 -11.28 -19.84 15.21
CA TYR A 167 -9.84 -19.63 15.08
C TYR A 167 -9.12 -20.72 14.28
N VAL A 168 -9.31 -22.00 14.62
CA VAL A 168 -8.66 -23.12 13.91
C VAL A 168 -9.10 -23.19 12.45
N LYS A 169 -10.39 -22.99 12.16
CA LYS A 169 -10.91 -22.93 10.78
C LYS A 169 -10.25 -21.80 9.99
N HIS A 170 -10.08 -20.63 10.61
CA HIS A 170 -9.43 -19.47 9.99
C HIS A 170 -7.95 -19.73 9.72
N ILE A 171 -7.22 -20.32 10.67
CA ILE A 171 -5.81 -20.70 10.50
C ILE A 171 -5.66 -21.76 9.40
N ASP A 172 -6.51 -22.78 9.38
CA ASP A 172 -6.51 -23.82 8.34
C ASP A 172 -6.68 -23.21 6.94
N ALA A 173 -7.68 -22.33 6.77
CA ALA A 173 -7.89 -21.61 5.51
C ALA A 173 -6.70 -20.70 5.15
N THR A 174 -6.08 -20.07 6.14
CA THR A 174 -4.91 -19.21 5.96
C THR A 174 -3.68 -20.00 5.50
N LEU A 175 -3.42 -21.17 6.09
CA LEU A 175 -2.34 -22.07 5.69
C LEU A 175 -2.58 -22.66 4.29
N LYS A 176 -3.83 -23.04 3.98
CA LYS A 176 -4.22 -23.52 2.64
C LYS A 176 -4.07 -22.44 1.57
N LEU A 177 -4.39 -21.18 1.88
CA LEU A 177 -4.12 -20.04 0.98
C LEU A 177 -2.63 -19.92 0.65
N MET A 178 -1.76 -20.31 1.58
CA MET A 178 -0.30 -20.34 1.40
C MET A 178 0.20 -21.63 0.73
N GLN A 179 -0.70 -22.52 0.28
CA GLN A 179 -0.36 -23.82 -0.33
C GLN A 179 0.33 -24.80 0.65
N LEU A 180 0.00 -24.71 1.94
CA LEU A 180 0.39 -25.68 2.96
C LEU A 180 -0.74 -26.68 3.23
N SER A 181 -0.44 -27.81 3.89
CA SER A 181 -1.44 -28.86 4.15
C SER A 181 -2.55 -28.47 5.13
N GLY A 182 -2.50 -27.24 5.68
CA GLY A 182 -3.45 -26.75 6.67
C GLY A 182 -2.95 -27.01 8.09
N ILE A 183 -3.88 -27.23 9.03
CA ILE A 183 -3.50 -27.43 10.44
C ILE A 183 -2.77 -28.75 10.70
N SER A 184 -2.84 -29.72 9.78
CA SER A 184 -2.10 -30.99 9.85
C SER A 184 -0.58 -30.80 9.72
N GLU A 185 -0.14 -29.66 9.17
CA GLU A 185 1.26 -29.35 8.97
C GLU A 185 2.02 -29.20 10.31
N THR A 186 3.27 -29.67 10.36
CA THR A 186 4.12 -29.51 11.54
C THR A 186 4.54 -28.04 11.70
N ALA A 187 4.79 -27.60 12.94
CA ALA A 187 5.23 -26.22 13.20
C ALA A 187 6.54 -25.87 12.46
N GLU A 188 7.45 -26.85 12.33
CA GLU A 188 8.73 -26.72 11.64
C GLU A 188 8.55 -26.49 10.14
N ASN A 189 7.71 -27.31 9.48
CA ASN A 189 7.42 -27.19 8.05
C ASN A 189 6.74 -25.85 7.71
N ILE A 190 5.77 -25.43 8.54
CA ILE A 190 5.14 -24.11 8.39
C ILE A 190 6.21 -23.03 8.53
N SER A 191 7.03 -23.08 9.59
CA SER A 191 8.05 -22.07 9.88
C SER A 191 9.05 -21.88 8.73
N TYR A 192 9.40 -22.95 8.02
CA TYR A 192 10.32 -22.91 6.89
C TYR A 192 9.75 -22.15 5.67
N SER A 193 8.45 -22.23 5.45
CA SER A 193 7.82 -21.91 4.15
C SER A 193 6.94 -20.65 4.17
N TYR A 194 6.24 -20.40 5.28
CA TYR A 194 5.17 -19.40 5.33
C TYR A 194 5.61 -17.98 4.95
N HIS A 195 6.85 -17.58 5.31
CA HIS A 195 7.33 -16.22 5.06
C HIS A 195 7.39 -15.90 3.57
N LYS A 196 7.96 -16.82 2.77
CA LYS A 196 8.06 -16.65 1.32
C LYS A 196 6.66 -16.65 0.69
N GLN A 197 5.82 -17.60 1.08
CA GLN A 197 4.46 -17.74 0.54
C GLN A 197 3.60 -16.49 0.81
N ILE A 198 3.67 -15.91 2.01
CA ILE A 198 2.98 -14.66 2.32
C ILE A 198 3.47 -13.49 1.47
N LEU A 199 4.79 -13.39 1.26
CA LEU A 199 5.35 -12.35 0.41
C LEU A 199 4.88 -12.51 -1.05
N ASP A 200 4.85 -13.74 -1.55
CA ASP A 200 4.41 -14.03 -2.92
C ASP A 200 2.91 -13.77 -3.11
N LEU A 201 2.08 -14.16 -2.14
CA LEU A 201 0.65 -13.81 -2.09
C LEU A 201 0.43 -12.30 -2.08
N SER A 202 1.20 -11.58 -1.26
CA SER A 202 1.13 -10.12 -1.17
C SER A 202 1.49 -9.45 -2.50
N LYS A 203 2.54 -9.92 -3.17
CA LYS A 203 2.97 -9.40 -4.48
C LYS A 203 1.91 -9.68 -5.54
N LYS A 204 1.41 -10.91 -5.58
CA LYS A 204 0.34 -11.33 -6.50
C LYS A 204 -0.89 -10.44 -6.33
N TYR A 205 -1.37 -10.24 -5.11
CA TYR A 205 -2.53 -9.37 -4.83
C TYR A 205 -2.37 -7.95 -5.38
N ILE A 206 -1.19 -7.35 -5.19
CA ILE A 206 -0.93 -5.99 -5.70
C ILE A 206 -0.89 -6.00 -7.23
N ASN A 207 -0.21 -6.98 -7.83
CA ASN A 207 -0.08 -7.07 -9.29
C ASN A 207 -1.43 -7.32 -9.97
N ASP A 208 -2.20 -8.29 -9.49
CA ASP A 208 -3.54 -8.59 -9.99
C ASP A 208 -4.44 -7.34 -9.86
N GLY A 209 -4.40 -6.66 -8.71
CA GLY A 209 -5.16 -5.42 -8.50
C GLY A 209 -4.71 -4.22 -9.34
N ILE A 210 -3.47 -4.22 -9.85
CA ILE A 210 -2.99 -3.24 -10.84
C ILE A 210 -3.54 -3.61 -12.22
N LEU A 211 -3.43 -4.87 -12.63
CA LEU A 211 -3.87 -5.37 -13.94
C LEU A 211 -5.39 -5.29 -14.14
N GLU A 212 -6.16 -5.52 -13.08
CA GLU A 212 -7.63 -5.49 -13.13
C GLU A 212 -8.23 -4.07 -13.29
N LYS A 213 -7.43 -3.03 -13.07
CA LYS A 213 -7.91 -1.63 -13.03
C LYS A 213 -7.40 -0.84 -14.21
N SER A 214 -8.28 -0.55 -15.16
CA SER A 214 -7.95 0.32 -16.31
C SER A 214 -7.39 1.69 -15.92
N SER A 215 -7.78 2.23 -14.75
CA SER A 215 -7.20 3.47 -14.21
C SER A 215 -5.70 3.38 -13.89
N LEU A 216 -5.13 2.17 -13.86
CA LEU A 216 -3.74 1.87 -13.57
C LEU A 216 -3.00 1.29 -14.80
N ASP A 217 -3.58 1.27 -15.99
CA ASP A 217 -2.92 0.74 -17.19
C ASP A 217 -1.58 1.45 -17.44
N LYS A 218 -1.57 2.78 -17.36
CA LYS A 218 -0.34 3.57 -17.44
C LYS A 218 0.62 3.22 -16.32
N TYR A 219 0.14 3.11 -15.07
CA TYR A 219 0.96 2.73 -13.93
C TYR A 219 1.66 1.37 -14.16
N HIS A 220 0.95 0.39 -14.73
CA HIS A 220 1.50 -0.92 -15.08
C HIS A 220 2.61 -0.82 -16.14
N GLN A 221 2.40 -0.03 -17.20
CA GLN A 221 3.34 0.15 -18.30
C GLN A 221 4.66 0.81 -17.91
N LEU A 222 4.72 1.49 -16.76
CA LEU A 222 5.93 2.20 -16.29
C LEU A 222 7.01 1.27 -15.72
N ASN A 223 6.84 -0.07 -15.77
CA ASN A 223 7.80 -1.09 -15.32
C ASN A 223 8.17 -1.00 -13.84
N LEU A 224 7.17 -0.76 -13.00
CA LEU A 224 7.33 -0.29 -11.62
C LEU A 224 7.62 -1.35 -10.56
N ILE A 225 7.91 -2.62 -10.89
CA ILE A 225 8.14 -3.62 -9.83
C ILE A 225 9.47 -3.26 -9.16
N PRO A 226 9.47 -2.61 -7.99
CA PRO A 226 10.71 -2.10 -7.46
C PRO A 226 11.49 -3.31 -6.96
N LYS A 227 12.71 -3.54 -7.48
CA LYS A 227 13.55 -4.67 -7.03
C LYS A 227 13.75 -4.69 -5.51
N LYS A 228 13.70 -3.52 -4.86
CA LYS A 228 13.80 -3.34 -3.39
C LYS A 228 12.44 -3.10 -2.71
N GLY A 229 11.36 -3.41 -3.40
CA GLY A 229 10.00 -3.31 -2.87
C GLY A 229 9.45 -1.91 -2.70
N ARG A 230 10.18 -0.81 -2.95
CA ARG A 230 9.70 0.59 -2.85
C ARG A 230 10.20 1.46 -4.02
N ALA A 231 9.44 2.48 -4.42
CA ALA A 231 9.80 3.33 -5.54
C ALA A 231 10.84 4.39 -5.16
N THR A 232 12.00 4.40 -5.84
CA THR A 232 13.16 5.20 -5.41
C THR A 232 13.00 6.70 -5.60
N TYR A 233 12.20 7.15 -6.57
CA TYR A 233 11.95 8.57 -6.82
C TYR A 233 11.28 9.29 -5.65
N LEU A 234 10.69 8.55 -4.70
CA LEU A 234 10.02 9.11 -3.52
C LEU A 234 10.97 9.57 -2.40
N TYR A 235 12.19 9.04 -2.37
CA TYR A 235 13.09 9.17 -1.23
C TYR A 235 14.10 10.30 -1.45
N ASN A 236 13.59 11.53 -1.54
CA ASN A 236 14.39 12.75 -1.56
C ASN A 236 14.17 13.54 -0.26
N ASP A 237 15.27 13.99 0.35
CA ASP A 237 15.27 14.64 1.66
C ASP A 237 14.53 15.98 1.69
N TYR A 238 14.57 16.73 0.59
CA TYR A 238 14.09 18.13 0.55
C TYR A 238 13.11 18.43 -0.58
N ASP A 239 12.83 17.48 -1.47
CA ASP A 239 11.97 17.67 -2.64
C ASP A 239 10.73 16.76 -2.64
N PHE A 240 9.99 16.78 -1.53
CA PHE A 240 8.75 16.02 -1.43
C PHE A 240 7.70 16.45 -2.45
N GLN A 241 7.61 17.75 -2.78
CA GLN A 241 6.58 18.25 -3.70
C GLN A 241 6.73 17.66 -5.10
N SER A 242 7.95 17.62 -5.64
CA SER A 242 8.16 17.04 -6.97
C SER A 242 8.02 15.51 -6.96
N SER A 243 8.41 14.84 -5.87
CA SER A 243 8.11 13.41 -5.68
C SER A 243 6.59 13.13 -5.63
N ARG A 244 5.82 13.98 -4.94
CA ARG A 244 4.36 13.88 -4.89
C ARG A 244 3.73 14.10 -6.27
N ILE A 245 4.19 15.10 -7.01
CA ILE A 245 3.79 15.36 -8.40
C ILE A 245 4.06 14.11 -9.25
N LYS A 246 5.29 13.59 -9.24
CA LYS A 246 5.63 12.38 -10.01
C LYS A 246 4.76 11.17 -9.62
N PHE A 247 4.42 11.00 -8.34
CA PHE A 247 3.46 9.98 -7.90
C PHE A 247 2.06 10.18 -8.51
N LEU A 248 1.53 11.40 -8.46
CA LEU A 248 0.21 11.72 -9.04
C LEU A 248 0.18 11.47 -10.56
N ALA A 249 1.30 11.71 -11.24
CA ALA A 249 1.41 11.49 -12.68
C ALA A 249 1.38 9.99 -13.02
N ARG A 250 2.15 9.19 -12.27
CA ARG A 250 2.14 7.72 -12.37
C ARG A 250 0.77 7.14 -12.06
N ALA A 251 0.09 7.66 -11.04
CA ALA A 251 -1.18 7.13 -10.57
C ALA A 251 -2.41 7.64 -11.36
N GLY A 252 -2.22 8.48 -12.39
CA GLY A 252 -3.33 9.05 -13.16
C GLY A 252 -4.30 9.88 -12.30
N LYS A 253 -3.73 10.75 -11.45
CA LYS A 253 -4.46 11.66 -10.55
C LYS A 253 -3.94 13.09 -10.64
N PHE A 254 -3.59 13.52 -11.84
CA PHE A 254 -2.97 14.82 -12.06
C PHE A 254 -4.01 15.95 -12.23
N ASN A 255 -5.32 15.67 -12.10
CA ASN A 255 -6.40 16.65 -12.26
C ASN A 255 -6.41 17.29 -13.66
N LEU A 256 -6.03 16.52 -14.68
CA LEU A 256 -6.13 16.94 -16.08
C LEU A 256 -7.61 17.07 -16.48
N ASN A 257 -7.89 17.90 -17.47
CA ASN A 257 -9.22 18.09 -18.02
C ASN A 257 -9.82 16.77 -18.55
N SER A 258 -9.01 15.90 -19.16
CA SER A 258 -9.44 14.55 -19.56
C SER A 258 -9.84 13.64 -18.39
N GLU A 259 -9.34 13.89 -17.18
CA GLU A 259 -9.73 13.18 -15.96
C GLU A 259 -10.95 13.83 -15.31
N LYS A 260 -10.98 15.16 -15.23
CA LYS A 260 -12.07 15.95 -14.65
C LYS A 260 -13.38 15.82 -15.43
N SER A 261 -13.32 15.76 -16.76
CA SER A 261 -14.50 15.62 -17.63
C SER A 261 -15.30 14.33 -17.37
N LYS A 262 -14.68 13.31 -16.76
CA LYS A 262 -15.34 12.07 -16.35
C LYS A 262 -16.29 12.26 -15.16
N TRP A 263 -16.24 13.42 -14.48
CA TRP A 263 -17.02 13.71 -13.29
C TRP A 263 -18.38 14.29 -13.70
N LYS A 264 -19.42 13.46 -13.69
CA LYS A 264 -20.76 13.77 -14.21
C LYS A 264 -21.50 14.92 -13.50
N ASN A 265 -21.03 15.34 -12.33
CA ASN A 265 -21.75 16.29 -11.46
C ASN A 265 -21.04 17.66 -11.36
N LEU A 266 -20.12 17.97 -12.26
CA LEU A 266 -19.51 19.30 -12.32
C LEU A 266 -20.45 20.27 -13.03
N ASN A 267 -20.68 21.43 -12.41
CA ASN A 267 -21.46 22.52 -13.00
C ASN A 267 -20.62 23.83 -12.95
N PRO A 268 -20.17 24.36 -14.10
CA PRO A 268 -20.37 23.82 -15.46
C PRO A 268 -19.56 22.54 -15.73
N PRO A 269 -19.96 21.70 -16.71
CA PRO A 269 -19.14 20.57 -17.16
C PRO A 269 -17.76 21.03 -17.63
N ILE A 270 -16.73 20.26 -17.28
CA ILE A 270 -15.35 20.54 -17.72
C ILE A 270 -15.09 19.83 -19.04
N SER A 271 -14.70 20.60 -20.06
CA SER A 271 -14.25 20.08 -21.37
C SER A 271 -13.03 19.17 -21.19
N PRO A 272 -12.93 18.02 -21.89
CA PRO A 272 -11.73 17.17 -21.85
C PRO A 272 -10.53 17.78 -22.61
N TYR A 273 -10.75 18.83 -23.40
CA TYR A 273 -9.76 19.45 -24.27
C TYR A 273 -8.85 20.41 -23.50
N CYS A 274 -7.66 20.65 -24.04
CA CYS A 274 -6.72 21.63 -23.51
C CYS A 274 -7.22 23.05 -23.81
N GLU A 275 -7.12 23.94 -22.83
CA GLU A 275 -7.55 25.35 -22.98
C GLU A 275 -6.73 26.08 -24.06
N GLU A 276 -5.47 25.67 -24.22
CA GLU A 276 -4.49 26.27 -25.14
C GLU A 276 -4.41 25.53 -26.49
N CYS A 277 -4.96 24.31 -26.55
CA CYS A 277 -5.05 23.47 -27.74
C CYS A 277 -6.45 22.88 -27.84
N PRO A 278 -7.46 23.66 -28.28
CA PRO A 278 -8.87 23.26 -28.22
C PRO A 278 -9.20 21.96 -28.96
N ASP A 279 -8.41 21.60 -29.97
CA ASP A 279 -8.60 20.38 -30.76
C ASP A 279 -7.93 19.13 -30.17
N LYS A 280 -7.19 19.28 -29.05
CA LYS A 280 -6.45 18.18 -28.41
C LYS A 280 -6.99 17.87 -27.02
N ILE A 281 -7.20 16.59 -26.74
CA ILE A 281 -7.57 16.11 -25.40
C ILE A 281 -6.39 16.36 -24.46
N GLU A 282 -6.65 16.95 -23.29
CA GLU A 282 -5.61 17.23 -22.31
C GLU A 282 -5.18 15.95 -21.58
N THR A 283 -4.22 15.25 -22.16
CA THR A 283 -3.55 14.10 -21.55
C THR A 283 -2.21 14.52 -20.92
N LEU A 284 -1.61 13.60 -20.16
CA LEU A 284 -0.29 13.82 -19.58
C LEU A 284 0.76 13.94 -20.69
N GLU A 285 0.64 13.11 -21.72
CA GLU A 285 1.48 13.11 -22.92
C GLU A 285 1.36 14.45 -23.66
N HIS A 286 0.14 14.94 -23.86
CA HIS A 286 -0.10 16.22 -24.52
C HIS A 286 0.64 17.35 -23.78
N ARG A 287 0.47 17.48 -22.45
CA ARG A 287 1.16 18.53 -21.69
C ARG A 287 2.68 18.37 -21.68
N LEU A 288 3.17 17.15 -21.52
CA LEU A 288 4.61 16.87 -21.41
C LEU A 288 5.37 17.00 -22.73
N PHE A 289 4.72 16.82 -23.89
CA PHE A 289 5.42 16.71 -25.16
C PHE A 289 4.91 17.65 -26.26
N GLU A 290 3.65 18.07 -26.24
CA GLU A 290 3.02 18.73 -27.40
C GLU A 290 2.50 20.15 -27.13
N CYS A 291 1.98 20.41 -25.94
CA CYS A 291 1.26 21.65 -25.63
C CYS A 291 2.19 22.88 -25.75
N PRO A 292 1.91 23.86 -26.63
CA PRO A 292 2.78 25.02 -26.87
C PRO A 292 3.08 25.84 -25.61
N SER A 293 2.12 25.96 -24.70
CA SER A 293 2.23 26.74 -23.46
C SER A 293 3.33 26.24 -22.51
N TYR A 294 3.84 25.01 -22.74
CA TYR A 294 4.94 24.41 -21.98
C TYR A 294 6.23 24.22 -22.77
N GLU A 295 6.33 24.80 -23.98
CA GLU A 295 7.50 24.66 -24.85
C GLU A 295 8.79 25.14 -24.18
N THR A 296 8.78 26.29 -23.52
CA THR A 296 9.95 26.82 -22.81
C THR A 296 10.45 25.85 -21.73
N ALA A 297 9.54 25.23 -20.98
CA ALA A 297 9.89 24.26 -19.94
C ALA A 297 10.52 23.00 -20.54
N ARG A 298 9.98 22.50 -21.66
CA ARG A 298 10.54 21.37 -22.41
C ARG A 298 11.92 21.69 -22.97
N ASN A 299 12.09 22.84 -23.63
CA ASN A 299 13.39 23.24 -24.22
C ASN A 299 14.47 23.36 -23.15
N LYS A 300 14.13 23.94 -21.99
CA LYS A 300 15.03 23.97 -20.83
C LYS A 300 15.38 22.56 -20.34
N PHE A 301 14.40 21.68 -20.21
CA PHE A 301 14.64 20.29 -19.83
C PHE A 301 15.58 19.55 -20.81
N TYR A 302 15.35 19.68 -22.11
CA TYR A 302 16.20 19.06 -23.13
C TYR A 302 17.63 19.59 -23.11
N LEU A 303 17.81 20.90 -22.91
CA LEU A 303 19.13 21.50 -22.78
C LEU A 303 19.88 20.96 -21.55
N GLU A 304 19.20 20.86 -20.42
CA GLU A 304 19.78 20.27 -19.20
C GLU A 304 20.10 18.79 -19.35
N MET A 305 19.23 18.02 -20.01
CA MET A 305 19.49 16.62 -20.36
C MET A 305 20.75 16.50 -21.23
N LYS A 306 20.88 17.35 -22.26
CA LYS A 306 22.06 17.40 -23.14
C LYS A 306 23.36 17.68 -22.40
N ASN A 307 23.31 18.53 -21.38
CA ASN A 307 24.49 18.92 -20.63
C ASN A 307 24.90 17.91 -19.55
N GLN A 308 23.96 17.11 -19.04
CA GLN A 308 24.17 16.29 -17.84
C GLN A 308 24.05 14.78 -18.07
N VAL A 309 23.47 14.34 -19.19
CA VAL A 309 23.28 12.93 -19.53
C VAL A 309 24.25 12.54 -20.66
N PRO A 310 25.00 11.44 -20.54
CA PRO A 310 25.90 10.99 -21.60
C PRO A 310 25.19 10.80 -22.95
N SER A 311 25.84 11.19 -24.05
CA SER A 311 25.23 11.19 -25.40
C SER A 311 24.56 9.86 -25.78
N PRO A 312 25.17 8.67 -25.57
CA PRO A 312 24.52 7.41 -25.96
C PRO A 312 23.19 7.16 -25.23
N VAL A 313 23.08 7.63 -23.99
CA VAL A 313 21.86 7.47 -23.18
C VAL A 313 20.81 8.49 -23.58
N LEU A 314 21.24 9.71 -23.88
CA LEU A 314 20.37 10.76 -24.39
C LEU A 314 19.80 10.42 -25.77
N GLU A 315 20.61 9.87 -26.68
CA GLU A 315 20.19 9.44 -28.02
C GLU A 315 19.03 8.44 -27.93
N VAL A 316 19.15 7.43 -27.06
CA VAL A 316 18.06 6.46 -26.81
C VAL A 316 16.78 7.17 -26.37
N TYR A 317 16.87 8.16 -25.47
CA TYR A 317 15.71 8.94 -25.06
C TYR A 317 15.12 9.79 -26.20
N LEU A 318 15.96 10.41 -27.03
CA LEU A 318 15.51 11.27 -28.14
C LEU A 318 14.83 10.46 -29.24
N GLU A 319 15.35 9.27 -29.55
CA GLU A 319 14.83 8.34 -30.55
C GLU A 319 13.59 7.57 -30.06
N SER A 320 13.36 7.53 -28.74
CA SER A 320 12.21 6.85 -28.15
C SER A 320 10.88 7.46 -28.60
N GLU A 321 9.88 6.58 -28.77
CA GLU A 321 8.49 6.99 -28.95
C GLU A 321 7.95 7.72 -27.72
N THR A 322 6.82 8.42 -27.86
CA THR A 322 6.17 9.18 -26.78
C THR A 322 5.85 8.31 -25.55
N SER A 323 5.43 7.06 -25.78
CA SER A 323 5.11 6.09 -24.72
C SER A 323 6.35 5.75 -23.89
N ASP A 324 7.50 5.54 -24.53
CA ASP A 324 8.77 5.25 -23.87
C ASP A 324 9.36 6.51 -23.23
N LYS A 325 9.29 7.66 -23.88
CA LYS A 325 9.65 8.96 -23.26
C LYS A 325 8.87 9.22 -21.97
N LEU A 326 7.61 8.78 -21.90
CA LEU A 326 6.84 8.85 -20.66
C LEU A 326 7.43 7.93 -19.57
N LYS A 327 7.85 6.70 -19.91
CA LYS A 327 8.56 5.80 -18.98
C LYS A 327 9.88 6.39 -18.47
N TRP A 328 10.56 7.20 -19.28
CA TRP A 328 11.72 7.96 -18.83
C TRP A 328 11.36 9.04 -17.80
N ILE A 329 10.32 9.84 -18.07
CA ILE A 329 9.95 10.97 -17.21
C ILE A 329 9.38 10.50 -15.87
N ILE A 330 8.38 9.61 -15.91
CA ILE A 330 7.60 9.22 -14.72
C ILE A 330 7.88 7.78 -14.25
N GLY A 331 8.53 6.94 -15.06
CA GLY A 331 8.91 5.56 -14.72
C GLY A 331 10.37 5.43 -14.26
N ASP A 332 10.94 4.25 -14.53
CA ASP A 332 12.30 3.84 -14.12
C ASP A 332 13.23 3.55 -15.32
N GLU A 333 12.85 3.93 -16.54
CA GLU A 333 13.55 3.57 -17.79
C GLU A 333 15.01 4.08 -17.82
N ALA A 334 15.25 5.30 -17.35
CA ALA A 334 16.59 5.87 -17.24
C ALA A 334 17.54 5.03 -16.38
N ARG A 335 17.00 4.31 -15.38
CA ARG A 335 17.77 3.40 -14.53
C ARG A 335 18.10 2.09 -15.23
N ILE A 336 17.18 1.59 -16.05
CA ILE A 336 17.37 0.36 -16.81
C ILE A 336 18.49 0.55 -17.84
N ILE A 337 18.47 1.69 -18.54
CA ILE A 337 19.38 1.98 -19.64
C ILE A 337 20.71 2.58 -19.14
N GLY A 338 20.64 3.56 -18.24
CA GLY A 338 21.81 4.34 -17.81
C GLY A 338 22.37 3.98 -16.43
N GLY A 339 21.76 3.05 -15.70
CA GLY A 339 22.20 2.70 -14.35
C GLY A 339 21.82 3.73 -13.27
N HIS A 340 22.41 3.60 -12.08
CA HIS A 340 21.96 4.33 -10.89
C HIS A 340 22.22 5.84 -10.98
N ASP A 341 23.45 6.25 -11.30
CA ASP A 341 23.85 7.66 -11.24
C ASP A 341 23.08 8.50 -12.27
N ILE A 342 22.94 7.98 -13.49
CA ILE A 342 22.12 8.58 -14.53
C ILE A 342 20.66 8.68 -14.08
N SER A 343 20.11 7.62 -13.47
CA SER A 343 18.72 7.67 -12.99
C SER A 343 18.47 8.75 -11.94
N VAL A 344 19.46 9.04 -11.08
CA VAL A 344 19.36 10.12 -10.08
C VAL A 344 19.35 11.48 -10.76
N THR A 345 20.25 11.70 -11.72
CA THR A 345 20.30 12.95 -12.50
C THR A 345 19.02 13.16 -13.31
N VAL A 346 18.57 12.15 -14.04
CA VAL A 346 17.36 12.21 -14.87
C VAL A 346 16.12 12.39 -14.00
N ASP A 347 15.98 11.68 -12.87
CA ASP A 347 14.85 11.86 -11.95
C ASP A 347 14.76 13.30 -11.42
N ARG A 348 15.92 13.92 -11.09
CA ARG A 348 15.97 15.32 -10.68
C ARG A 348 15.50 16.26 -11.79
N LEU A 349 15.94 16.06 -13.03
CA LEU A 349 15.51 16.87 -14.18
C LEU A 349 14.02 16.69 -14.49
N ASN A 350 13.52 15.46 -14.42
CA ASN A 350 12.11 15.13 -14.63
C ASN A 350 11.22 15.81 -13.59
N LYS A 351 11.65 15.83 -12.32
CA LYS A 351 10.94 16.53 -11.24
C LYS A 351 10.84 18.03 -11.49
N ILE A 352 11.91 18.65 -11.97
CA ILE A 352 11.93 20.07 -12.36
C ILE A 352 10.95 20.32 -13.52
N LEU A 353 10.99 19.48 -14.56
CA LEU A 353 10.07 19.58 -15.70
C LEU A 353 8.62 19.49 -15.22
N LEU A 354 8.29 18.46 -14.44
CA LEU A 354 6.93 18.26 -13.94
C LEU A 354 6.46 19.46 -13.12
N LYS A 355 7.28 20.00 -12.21
CA LYS A 355 6.94 21.20 -11.41
C LYS A 355 6.73 22.47 -12.24
N ASN A 356 7.35 22.57 -13.42
CA ASN A 356 7.18 23.74 -14.29
C ASN A 356 5.92 23.62 -15.17
N ILE A 357 5.42 22.40 -15.40
CA ILE A 357 4.21 22.14 -16.19
C ILE A 357 2.96 22.14 -15.31
N PHE A 358 3.13 21.87 -14.01
CA PHE A 358 2.09 21.52 -13.07
C PHE A 358 2.28 22.14 -11.69
#